data_AF-Q9AJD2-F1
#
_entry.id   AF-Q9AJD2-F1
#
_cell.length_a   1.000
_cell.length_b   1.000
_cell.length_c   1.000
_cell.angle_alpha   90.00
_cell.angle_beta   90.00
_cell.angle_gamma   90.00
#
_symmetry.space_group_name_H-M   'P 1'
#
loop_
_entity.id
_entity.type
_entity.pdbx_description
1 polymer ?
#
loop_
_entity_poly.entity_id
_entity_poly.type
_entity_poly.pdbx_seq_one_letter_code
_entity_poly.pdbx_strand_id
1 'polypeptide(L)'
;MNKKKLGIRLLSLLALGGFVLANPVFADQNFARNEKEAQDSAITFIQKSAAIKAGARSAEDIKLDKVNLGGELSGSNMYVYNISTGGFVIVSGDKRSPEILGYSTSGSFDVNGKENIASFMESYVEQIKENKKLDTTYAGTAEIKQPVVKSLLDSKGIHYNQGNPYNLLTPVIEKVKPGEQSFVGQHAATGCVATATAQIMKYHNYPNKGLKDYTYTLSSNNPYFNHPKNLFAAISTRQYNWNNILPTYSGRESNVQKMAISELMADVGISVDMDYGPSSGSAGSSRVQRALKENFGYNQSVHQINRSDFSKQDWESQIDKELSQNQPVYYQGVGKVGGHAFVIDGADGRNFYHVNWGWGGVSDGFFRLDALNPSALGTGGGAGGFNGYQSAVVGIKP
;
A
#
# COMPACT_ATOMS: atom_id res chain seq x y z
N MET A 1 8.34 -87.78 49.10
CA MET A 1 8.49 -86.30 49.18
C MET A 1 9.18 -85.81 47.92
N ASN A 2 8.48 -84.98 47.14
CA ASN A 2 8.81 -84.65 45.75
C ASN A 2 8.91 -83.13 45.58
N LYS A 3 9.97 -82.71 44.88
CA LYS A 3 10.28 -81.47 44.14
C LYS A 3 9.28 -80.28 44.03
N LYS A 4 9.90 -79.08 44.01
CA LYS A 4 9.76 -77.90 43.09
C LYS A 4 8.98 -76.63 43.52
N LYS A 5 9.74 -75.51 43.51
CA LYS A 5 9.53 -74.14 42.92
C LYS A 5 8.11 -73.54 42.80
N LEU A 6 7.94 -72.31 43.31
CA LEU A 6 7.32 -71.07 42.73
C LEU A 6 7.14 -70.07 43.90
N GLY A 7 7.36 -68.76 43.88
CA GLY A 7 7.38 -67.76 42.81
C GLY A 7 6.26 -66.74 43.06
N ILE A 8 6.50 -65.66 43.82
CA ILE A 8 5.60 -64.49 43.90
C ILE A 8 6.45 -63.22 43.90
N ARG A 9 6.42 -62.48 42.78
CA ARG A 9 6.82 -61.06 42.68
C ARG A 9 5.55 -60.22 42.77
N LEU A 10 5.58 -59.20 43.64
CA LEU A 10 4.52 -58.21 43.79
C LEU A 10 4.36 -57.39 42.49
N LEU A 11 3.13 -57.32 41.98
CA LEU A 11 2.72 -56.36 40.96
C LEU A 11 2.58 -54.97 41.60
N SER A 12 3.29 -53.98 41.06
CA SER A 12 2.95 -52.57 41.18
C SER A 12 2.47 -52.08 39.81
N LEU A 13 1.16 -51.84 39.68
CA LEU A 13 0.56 -51.17 38.52
C LEU A 13 1.03 -49.71 38.49
N LEU A 14 1.83 -49.36 37.49
CA LEU A 14 2.05 -47.98 37.05
C LEU A 14 1.32 -47.82 35.72
N ALA A 15 0.16 -47.17 35.76
CA ALA A 15 -0.54 -46.71 34.57
C ALA A 15 0.28 -45.57 33.96
N LEU A 16 0.98 -45.86 32.85
CA LEU A 16 1.55 -44.83 31.98
C LEU A 16 0.39 -44.13 31.26
N GLY A 17 -0.13 -43.06 31.85
CA GLY A 17 -0.87 -42.03 31.12
C GLY A 17 0.12 -41.25 30.27
N GLY A 18 0.26 -41.62 29.01
CA GLY A 18 1.02 -40.86 28.03
C GLY A 18 0.33 -39.53 27.75
N PHE A 19 0.67 -38.48 28.49
CA PHE A 19 0.46 -37.12 28.04
C PHE A 19 1.40 -36.88 26.86
N VAL A 20 0.88 -36.97 25.64
CA VAL A 20 1.54 -36.39 24.47
C VAL A 20 1.47 -34.88 24.65
N LEU A 21 2.51 -34.30 25.24
CA LEU A 21 2.75 -32.87 25.15
C LEU A 21 2.99 -32.57 23.68
N ALA A 22 1.98 -32.02 23.00
CA ALA A 22 2.13 -31.47 21.66
C ALA A 22 3.19 -30.37 21.75
N ASN A 23 4.38 -30.66 21.22
CA ASN A 23 5.45 -29.67 21.12
C ASN A 23 4.93 -28.50 20.26
N PRO A 24 4.92 -27.25 20.76
CA PRO A 24 4.39 -26.10 20.01
C PRO A 24 5.13 -25.88 18.67
N VAL A 25 6.39 -26.34 18.56
CA VAL A 25 7.18 -26.32 17.33
C VAL A 25 6.58 -27.18 16.20
N PHE A 26 5.92 -28.30 16.53
CA PHE A 26 5.28 -29.16 15.53
C PHE A 26 3.90 -28.63 15.09
N ALA A 27 3.20 -27.89 15.97
CA ALA A 27 1.93 -27.27 15.62
C ALA A 27 2.12 -26.13 14.59
N ASP A 28 3.22 -25.37 14.70
CA ASP A 28 3.51 -24.23 13.81
C ASP A 28 3.87 -24.66 12.36
N GLN A 29 4.46 -25.85 12.19
CA GLN A 29 4.75 -26.40 10.86
C GLN A 29 3.48 -26.72 10.04
N ASN A 30 2.36 -27.04 10.69
CA ASN A 30 1.11 -27.35 9.99
C ASN A 30 0.46 -26.13 9.36
N PHE A 31 0.73 -24.93 9.89
CA PHE A 31 0.17 -23.68 9.39
C PHE A 31 1.06 -22.97 8.37
N ALA A 32 2.35 -23.29 8.29
CA ALA A 32 3.23 -22.70 7.30
C ALA A 32 2.75 -23.03 5.86
N ARG A 33 2.89 -22.04 4.97
CA ARG A 33 2.82 -22.22 3.52
C ARG A 33 4.22 -22.07 2.96
N ASN A 34 4.79 -23.15 2.44
CA ASN A 34 6.11 -23.10 1.81
C ASN A 34 6.05 -22.50 0.40
N GLU A 35 7.21 -22.30 -0.22
CA GLU A 35 7.30 -21.67 -1.55
C GLU A 35 6.56 -22.44 -2.64
N LYS A 36 6.57 -23.79 -2.61
CA LYS A 36 5.86 -24.60 -3.60
C LYS A 36 4.35 -24.47 -3.42
N GLU A 37 3.87 -24.54 -2.18
CA GLU A 37 2.44 -24.34 -1.87
C GLU A 37 1.99 -22.92 -2.24
N ALA A 38 2.83 -21.90 -2.03
CA ALA A 38 2.54 -20.52 -2.40
C ALA A 38 2.49 -20.32 -3.92
N GLN A 39 3.40 -20.95 -4.66
CA GLN A 39 3.37 -20.95 -6.12
C GLN A 39 2.09 -21.64 -6.66
N ASP A 40 1.70 -22.77 -6.06
CA ASP A 40 0.48 -23.49 -6.44
C ASP A 40 -0.79 -22.67 -6.10
N SER A 41 -0.78 -21.95 -4.99
CA SER A 41 -1.84 -21.00 -4.61
C SER A 41 -1.97 -19.88 -5.65
N ALA A 42 -0.85 -19.31 -6.10
CA ALA A 42 -0.83 -18.29 -7.15
C ALA A 42 -1.37 -18.80 -8.49
N ILE A 43 -0.92 -19.98 -8.95
CA ILE A 43 -1.42 -20.62 -10.17
C ILE A 43 -2.92 -20.90 -10.06
N THR A 44 -3.37 -21.43 -8.93
CA THR A 44 -4.79 -21.72 -8.68
C THR A 44 -5.63 -20.44 -8.73
N PHE A 45 -5.16 -19.35 -8.14
CA PHE A 45 -5.83 -18.05 -8.17
C PHE A 45 -5.94 -17.52 -9.61
N ILE A 46 -4.85 -17.57 -10.38
CA ILE A 46 -4.80 -17.17 -11.78
C ILE A 46 -5.82 -17.96 -12.62
N GLN A 47 -5.85 -19.28 -12.46
CA GLN A 47 -6.75 -20.16 -13.21
C GLN A 47 -8.23 -19.95 -12.86
N LYS A 48 -8.55 -19.62 -11.61
CA LYS A 48 -9.91 -19.33 -11.15
C LYS A 48 -10.38 -17.92 -11.53
N SER A 49 -9.47 -16.96 -11.66
CA SER A 49 -9.81 -15.59 -12.01
C SER A 49 -10.05 -15.45 -13.52
N ALA A 50 -11.33 -15.37 -13.93
CA ALA A 50 -11.72 -15.14 -15.33
C ALA A 50 -11.07 -13.87 -15.94
N ALA A 51 -10.75 -12.88 -15.10
CA ALA A 51 -10.07 -11.64 -15.50
C ALA A 51 -8.58 -11.86 -15.87
N ILE A 52 -7.90 -12.87 -15.29
CA ILE A 52 -6.49 -13.17 -15.61
C ILE A 52 -6.40 -14.15 -16.80
N LYS A 53 -7.43 -14.99 -17.00
CA LYS A 53 -7.53 -15.91 -18.16
C LYS A 53 -7.53 -15.21 -19.53
N ALA A 54 -7.93 -13.93 -19.62
CA ALA A 54 -7.96 -13.21 -20.89
C ALA A 54 -6.58 -13.03 -21.55
N GLY A 55 -5.47 -13.25 -20.82
CA GLY A 55 -4.09 -13.20 -21.33
C GLY A 55 -3.37 -14.55 -21.47
N ALA A 56 -3.91 -15.66 -20.97
CA ALA A 56 -3.24 -16.96 -20.93
C ALA A 56 -3.94 -18.00 -21.81
N ARG A 57 -3.28 -18.46 -22.88
CA ARG A 57 -3.84 -19.38 -23.89
C ARG A 57 -3.92 -20.86 -23.44
N SER A 58 -3.29 -21.25 -22.34
CA SER A 58 -3.46 -22.56 -21.71
C SER A 58 -2.91 -22.55 -20.27
N ALA A 59 -3.27 -23.55 -19.46
CA ALA A 59 -2.76 -23.71 -18.08
C ALA A 59 -1.27 -24.12 -18.01
N GLU A 60 -0.70 -24.59 -19.13
CA GLU A 60 0.69 -25.06 -19.22
C GLU A 60 1.69 -23.93 -19.52
N ASP A 61 1.20 -22.71 -19.82
CA ASP A 61 2.03 -21.56 -20.21
C ASP A 61 2.17 -20.47 -19.11
N ILE A 62 1.63 -20.69 -17.90
CA ILE A 62 1.73 -19.70 -16.80
C ILE A 62 3.10 -19.82 -16.14
N LYS A 63 4.06 -19.00 -16.59
CA LYS A 63 5.37 -18.87 -15.95
C LYS A 63 5.32 -17.80 -14.86
N LEU A 64 5.71 -18.19 -13.66
CA LEU A 64 5.81 -17.32 -12.50
C LEU A 64 7.28 -17.08 -12.14
N ASP A 65 7.68 -15.81 -12.12
CA ASP A 65 9.00 -15.38 -11.72
C ASP A 65 8.92 -14.81 -10.29
N LYS A 66 9.57 -15.47 -9.32
CA LYS A 66 9.58 -15.04 -7.92
C LYS A 66 10.33 -13.70 -7.79
N VAL A 67 9.73 -12.76 -7.09
CA VAL A 67 10.37 -11.48 -6.76
C VAL A 67 11.25 -11.66 -5.53
N ASN A 68 12.49 -11.18 -5.63
CA ASN A 68 13.44 -11.17 -4.51
C ASN A 68 13.14 -9.99 -3.60
N LEU A 69 12.59 -10.28 -2.42
CA LEU A 69 12.33 -9.28 -1.38
C LEU A 69 13.52 -9.20 -0.41
N GLY A 70 14.02 -7.99 -0.14
CA GLY A 70 15.11 -7.72 0.80
C GLY A 70 14.63 -7.08 2.10
N GLY A 71 15.55 -6.83 3.03
CA GLY A 71 15.28 -6.10 4.27
C GLY A 71 14.24 -6.78 5.17
N GLU A 72 13.32 -6.00 5.73
CA GLU A 72 12.23 -6.47 6.62
C GLU A 72 11.21 -7.38 5.90
N LEU A 73 11.18 -7.34 4.55
CA LEU A 73 10.36 -8.21 3.72
C LEU A 73 11.01 -9.57 3.44
N SER A 74 12.24 -9.78 3.90
CA SER A 74 12.92 -11.06 3.74
C SER A 74 12.27 -12.18 4.57
N GLY A 75 12.51 -13.43 4.16
CA GLY A 75 11.98 -14.62 4.81
C GLY A 75 10.78 -15.22 4.07
N SER A 76 9.98 -16.00 4.80
CA SER A 76 8.91 -16.84 4.25
C SER A 76 7.51 -16.46 4.73
N ASN A 77 7.30 -15.25 5.26
CA ASN A 77 5.98 -14.80 5.70
C ASN A 77 5.07 -14.38 4.53
N MET A 78 5.66 -14.06 3.38
CA MET A 78 4.95 -13.63 2.18
C MET A 78 5.79 -13.99 0.94
N TYR A 79 5.11 -14.33 -0.16
CA TYR A 79 5.72 -14.65 -1.44
C TYR A 79 5.08 -13.78 -2.53
N VAL A 80 5.90 -13.31 -3.48
CA VAL A 80 5.46 -12.48 -4.61
C VAL A 80 5.93 -13.14 -5.89
N TYR A 81 5.01 -13.27 -6.85
CA TYR A 81 5.28 -13.85 -8.16
C TYR A 81 4.82 -12.88 -9.25
N ASN A 82 5.74 -12.45 -10.11
CA ASN A 82 5.39 -11.78 -11.36
C ASN A 82 4.99 -12.84 -12.40
N ILE A 83 3.93 -12.56 -13.15
CA ILE A 83 3.47 -13.41 -14.24
C ILE A 83 4.22 -12.97 -15.49
N SER A 84 4.88 -13.89 -16.20
CA SER A 84 5.72 -13.56 -17.36
C SER A 84 4.96 -12.85 -18.49
N THR A 85 3.66 -13.10 -18.61
CA THR A 85 2.75 -12.48 -19.59
C THR A 85 2.17 -11.14 -19.13
N GLY A 86 2.49 -10.71 -17.91
CA GLY A 86 1.97 -9.50 -17.27
C GLY A 86 1.04 -9.80 -16.09
N GLY A 87 1.18 -9.03 -15.03
CA GLY A 87 0.47 -9.20 -13.76
C GLY A 87 1.37 -9.77 -12.66
N PHE A 88 0.80 -9.87 -11.46
CA PHE A 88 1.47 -10.46 -10.31
C PHE A 88 0.47 -11.03 -9.31
N VAL A 89 0.95 -11.89 -8.41
CA VAL A 89 0.20 -12.40 -7.27
C VAL A 89 1.07 -12.36 -6.01
N ILE A 90 0.48 -11.89 -4.91
CA ILE A 90 1.08 -11.85 -3.58
C ILE A 90 0.34 -12.85 -2.69
N VAL A 91 1.09 -13.80 -2.14
CA VAL A 91 0.58 -14.94 -1.38
C VAL A 91 1.13 -14.90 0.04
N SER A 92 0.28 -15.15 1.04
CA SER A 92 0.75 -15.28 2.42
C SER A 92 1.54 -16.58 2.64
N GLY A 93 2.55 -16.51 3.49
CA GLY A 93 3.35 -17.67 3.91
C GLY A 93 2.76 -18.46 5.08
N ASP A 94 1.54 -18.14 5.50
CA ASP A 94 0.90 -18.77 6.66
C ASP A 94 -0.62 -18.95 6.43
N LYS A 95 -1.11 -20.16 6.69
CA LYS A 95 -2.51 -20.60 6.50
C LYS A 95 -3.47 -19.99 7.52
N ARG A 96 -2.96 -19.35 8.58
CA ARG A 96 -3.76 -18.54 9.53
C ARG A 96 -4.05 -17.15 9.00
N SER A 97 -3.40 -16.71 7.91
CA SER A 97 -3.63 -15.44 7.23
C SER A 97 -4.40 -15.64 5.92
N PRO A 98 -5.03 -14.59 5.34
CA PRO A 98 -5.64 -14.67 4.01
C PRO A 98 -4.64 -15.20 2.98
N GLU A 99 -5.06 -16.17 2.16
CA GLU A 99 -4.17 -16.83 1.19
C GLU A 99 -3.61 -15.85 0.14
N ILE A 100 -4.48 -15.09 -0.53
CA ILE A 100 -4.10 -14.06 -1.50
C ILE A 100 -4.21 -12.69 -0.83
N LEU A 101 -3.10 -11.95 -0.84
CA LEU A 101 -2.94 -10.65 -0.19
C LEU A 101 -3.05 -9.48 -1.19
N GLY A 102 -2.67 -9.74 -2.44
CA GLY A 102 -2.81 -8.79 -3.54
C GLY A 102 -2.53 -9.44 -4.88
N TYR A 103 -2.99 -8.81 -5.96
CA TYR A 103 -2.78 -9.28 -7.31
C TYR A 103 -2.97 -8.15 -8.33
N SER A 104 -2.44 -8.34 -9.54
CA SER A 104 -2.80 -7.53 -10.70
C SER A 104 -2.86 -8.41 -11.94
N THR A 105 -3.76 -8.07 -12.88
CA THR A 105 -3.90 -8.79 -14.16
C THR A 105 -2.91 -8.31 -15.22
N SER A 106 -2.20 -7.21 -14.95
CA SER A 106 -1.24 -6.58 -15.87
C SER A 106 -0.12 -5.91 -15.09
N GLY A 107 0.90 -5.43 -15.78
CA GLY A 107 2.06 -4.79 -15.14
C GLY A 107 2.94 -5.81 -14.40
N SER A 108 3.60 -5.36 -13.35
CA SER A 108 4.46 -6.20 -12.50
C SER A 108 4.58 -5.58 -11.12
N PHE A 109 5.00 -6.38 -10.14
CA PHE A 109 5.34 -5.94 -8.81
C PHE A 109 6.85 -5.72 -8.68
N ASP A 110 7.22 -4.55 -8.17
CA ASP A 110 8.54 -4.22 -7.68
C ASP A 110 8.45 -3.24 -6.51
N VAL A 111 9.24 -3.50 -5.46
CA VAL A 111 9.24 -2.73 -4.21
C VAL A 111 10.51 -1.90 -4.04
N ASN A 112 11.55 -2.17 -4.84
CA ASN A 112 12.86 -1.59 -4.67
C ASN A 112 12.84 -0.07 -4.91
N GLY A 113 13.31 0.70 -3.92
CA GLY A 113 13.31 2.16 -3.95
C GLY A 113 11.93 2.82 -3.85
N LYS A 114 10.87 2.05 -3.53
CA LYS A 114 9.47 2.52 -3.48
C LYS A 114 8.91 2.39 -2.08
N GLU A 115 9.33 3.32 -1.23
CA GLU A 115 9.13 3.24 0.22
C GLU A 115 7.66 3.04 0.65
N ASN A 116 6.70 3.67 -0.04
CA ASN A 116 5.29 3.50 0.30
C ASN A 116 4.76 2.07 0.04
N ILE A 117 5.24 1.40 -1.01
CA ILE A 117 4.94 -0.01 -1.27
C ILE A 117 5.64 -0.88 -0.23
N ALA A 118 6.91 -0.59 0.06
CA ALA A 118 7.71 -1.35 1.03
C ALA A 118 7.05 -1.34 2.41
N SER A 119 6.71 -0.16 2.92
CA SER A 119 6.04 -0.02 4.22
C SER A 119 4.69 -0.72 4.27
N PHE A 120 3.90 -0.69 3.19
CA PHE A 120 2.64 -1.42 3.14
C PHE A 120 2.85 -2.94 3.22
N MET A 121 3.83 -3.46 2.48
CA MET A 121 4.21 -4.88 2.55
C MET A 121 4.79 -5.28 3.91
N GLU A 122 5.54 -4.39 4.59
CA GLU A 122 6.06 -4.64 5.94
C GLU A 122 4.91 -4.79 6.93
N SER A 123 3.87 -3.95 6.80
CA SER A 123 2.67 -4.08 7.62
C SER A 123 1.96 -5.42 7.43
N TYR A 124 1.92 -5.96 6.20
CA TYR A 124 1.41 -7.32 5.96
C TYR A 124 2.27 -8.37 6.67
N VAL A 125 3.60 -8.28 6.59
CA VAL A 125 4.49 -9.22 7.27
C VAL A 125 4.28 -9.19 8.78
N GLU A 126 4.14 -8.01 9.38
CA GLU A 126 3.84 -7.85 10.81
C GLU A 126 2.48 -8.45 11.19
N GLN A 127 1.43 -8.18 10.40
CA GLN A 127 0.09 -8.73 10.64
C GLN A 127 0.04 -10.25 10.47
N ILE A 128 0.76 -10.80 9.51
CA ILE A 128 0.89 -12.26 9.33
C ILE A 128 1.59 -12.89 10.54
N LYS A 129 2.64 -12.26 11.07
CA LYS A 129 3.31 -12.69 12.31
C LYS A 129 2.34 -12.64 13.50
N GLU A 130 1.48 -11.63 13.59
CA GLU A 130 0.47 -11.53 14.64
C GLU A 130 -0.55 -12.69 14.58
N ASN A 131 -1.02 -13.04 13.38
CA ASN A 131 -1.93 -14.17 13.19
C ASN A 131 -1.32 -15.51 13.60
N LYS A 132 0.01 -15.64 13.71
CA LYS A 132 0.65 -16.88 14.18
C LYS A 132 0.37 -17.19 15.65
N LYS A 133 -0.14 -16.22 16.42
CA LYS A 133 -0.62 -16.43 17.78
C LYS A 133 -1.96 -17.17 17.84
N LEU A 134 -2.60 -17.38 16.70
CA LEU A 134 -3.87 -18.08 16.58
C LEU A 134 -3.65 -19.56 16.30
N ASP A 135 -4.61 -20.39 16.72
CA ASP A 135 -4.62 -21.84 16.49
C ASP A 135 -5.60 -22.28 15.38
N THR A 136 -6.19 -21.32 14.67
CA THR A 136 -7.21 -21.56 13.63
C THR A 136 -6.78 -21.02 12.28
N THR A 137 -7.02 -21.76 11.21
CA THR A 137 -6.81 -21.28 9.83
C THR A 137 -7.73 -20.10 9.49
N TYR A 138 -7.35 -19.34 8.46
CA TYR A 138 -8.19 -18.25 7.97
C TYR A 138 -9.47 -18.79 7.32
N ALA A 139 -10.62 -18.43 7.89
CA ALA A 139 -11.93 -18.77 7.34
C ALA A 139 -12.36 -17.69 6.33
N GLY A 140 -11.81 -17.76 5.11
CA GLY A 140 -12.20 -16.87 4.02
C GLY A 140 -13.57 -17.25 3.44
N THR A 141 -14.51 -16.32 3.41
CA THR A 141 -15.75 -16.46 2.62
C THR A 141 -15.55 -15.84 1.25
N ALA A 142 -15.79 -16.60 0.18
CA ALA A 142 -15.68 -16.12 -1.21
C ALA A 142 -16.86 -15.24 -1.67
N GLU A 143 -17.68 -14.77 -0.73
CA GLU A 143 -18.86 -13.96 -1.03
C GLU A 143 -18.47 -12.56 -1.49
N ILE A 144 -19.20 -12.06 -2.49
CA ILE A 144 -19.11 -10.64 -2.90
C ILE A 144 -19.68 -9.82 -1.74
N LYS A 145 -18.83 -9.01 -1.12
CA LYS A 145 -19.21 -8.16 0.03
C LYS A 145 -19.23 -6.67 -0.31
N GLN A 146 -18.68 -6.28 -1.47
CA GLN A 146 -18.46 -4.89 -1.85
C GLN A 146 -18.92 -4.64 -3.31
N PRO A 147 -19.29 -3.40 -3.67
CA PRO A 147 -19.49 -3.02 -5.07
C PRO A 147 -18.23 -3.24 -5.90
N VAL A 148 -18.39 -3.69 -7.15
CA VAL A 148 -17.27 -3.78 -8.10
C VAL A 148 -17.09 -2.42 -8.78
N VAL A 149 -15.94 -1.79 -8.57
CA VAL A 149 -15.56 -0.51 -9.18
C VAL A 149 -14.23 -0.71 -9.89
N LYS A 150 -14.20 -0.54 -11.22
CA LYS A 150 -12.94 -0.55 -11.98
C LYS A 150 -12.09 0.66 -11.57
N SER A 151 -10.76 0.53 -11.69
CA SER A 151 -9.81 1.60 -11.44
C SER A 151 -10.25 2.92 -12.10
N LEU A 152 -10.60 3.90 -11.27
CA LEU A 152 -11.10 5.20 -11.68
C LEU A 152 -9.98 6.02 -12.34
N LEU A 153 -8.75 5.95 -11.83
CA LEU A 153 -7.59 6.61 -12.41
C LEU A 153 -7.20 5.99 -13.75
N ASP A 154 -7.17 4.65 -13.85
CA ASP A 154 -6.85 3.97 -15.12
C ASP A 154 -7.90 4.27 -16.20
N SER A 155 -9.18 4.42 -15.81
CA SER A 155 -10.25 4.80 -16.73
C SER A 155 -10.02 6.16 -17.40
N LYS A 156 -9.16 7.01 -16.80
CA LYS A 156 -8.72 8.30 -17.34
C LYS A 156 -7.23 8.31 -17.72
N GLY A 157 -6.55 7.16 -17.69
CA GLY A 157 -5.13 7.01 -17.99
C GLY A 157 -4.20 7.79 -17.04
N ILE A 158 -4.61 7.99 -15.79
CA ILE A 158 -3.88 8.81 -14.82
C ILE A 158 -2.79 7.98 -14.14
N HIS A 159 -1.54 8.25 -14.50
CA HIS A 159 -0.36 7.57 -13.92
C HIS A 159 0.76 8.57 -13.73
N TYR A 160 0.88 9.10 -12.51
CA TYR A 160 1.95 10.03 -12.13
C TYR A 160 3.09 9.35 -11.38
N ASN A 161 4.20 10.06 -11.30
CA ASN A 161 5.42 9.62 -10.63
C ASN A 161 6.02 10.79 -9.82
N GLN A 162 7.10 10.51 -9.09
CA GLN A 162 7.77 11.48 -8.22
C GLN A 162 9.03 12.10 -8.82
N GLY A 163 9.54 11.54 -9.92
CA GLY A 163 10.73 12.02 -10.62
C GLY A 163 10.40 12.93 -11.80
N ASN A 164 11.29 12.96 -12.79
CA ASN A 164 11.09 13.74 -14.01
C ASN A 164 9.89 13.21 -14.83
N PRO A 165 9.05 14.07 -15.46
CA PRO A 165 9.08 15.54 -15.43
C PRO A 165 8.27 16.14 -14.26
N TYR A 166 7.68 15.33 -13.39
CA TYR A 166 6.82 15.78 -12.29
C TYR A 166 7.54 16.70 -11.30
N ASN A 167 8.86 16.53 -11.12
CA ASN A 167 9.63 17.28 -10.14
C ASN A 167 10.43 18.48 -10.67
N LEU A 168 10.23 18.93 -11.92
CA LEU A 168 11.07 20.00 -12.51
C LEU A 168 10.99 21.35 -11.78
N LEU A 169 10.03 21.54 -10.88
CA LEU A 169 9.87 22.77 -10.09
C LEU A 169 9.96 22.54 -8.57
N THR A 170 10.35 21.35 -8.12
CA THR A 170 10.70 21.14 -6.71
C THR A 170 12.04 21.82 -6.38
N PRO A 171 12.35 22.09 -5.11
CA PRO A 171 13.63 22.66 -4.74
C PRO A 171 14.81 21.80 -5.22
N VAL A 172 15.84 22.46 -5.75
CA VAL A 172 17.11 21.80 -6.13
C VAL A 172 17.92 21.53 -4.87
N ILE A 173 18.32 20.28 -4.66
CA ILE A 173 19.10 19.84 -3.50
C ILE A 173 20.45 20.57 -3.45
N GLU A 174 20.80 21.10 -2.28
CA GLU A 174 21.95 22.00 -2.09
C GLU A 174 23.12 21.34 -1.35
N LYS A 175 22.83 20.31 -0.54
CA LYS A 175 23.80 19.68 0.36
C LYS A 175 23.75 18.15 0.26
N VAL A 176 24.87 17.54 0.66
CA VAL A 176 25.00 16.09 0.80
C VAL A 176 24.70 15.70 2.25
N LYS A 177 23.83 14.71 2.46
CA LYS A 177 23.66 14.09 3.78
C LYS A 177 24.88 13.19 4.07
N PRO A 178 25.53 13.32 5.25
CA PRO A 178 26.67 12.48 5.59
C PRO A 178 26.34 10.99 5.48
N GLY A 179 27.19 10.22 4.80
CA GLY A 179 27.02 8.78 4.59
C GLY A 179 26.14 8.39 3.39
N GLU A 180 25.62 9.35 2.63
CA GLU A 180 24.86 9.10 1.40
C GLU A 180 25.61 9.62 0.15
N GLN A 181 25.27 9.06 -1.02
CA GLN A 181 25.73 9.60 -2.29
C GLN A 181 25.18 11.02 -2.54
N SER A 182 25.87 11.82 -3.35
CA SER A 182 25.45 13.18 -3.64
C SER A 182 24.23 13.22 -4.58
N PHE A 183 23.25 14.05 -4.22
CA PHE A 183 22.12 14.45 -5.06
C PHE A 183 22.13 15.97 -5.35
N VAL A 184 23.22 16.67 -5.03
CA VAL A 184 23.33 18.13 -5.22
C VAL A 184 23.14 18.49 -6.69
N GLY A 185 22.34 19.53 -6.94
CA GLY A 185 22.00 19.97 -8.30
C GLY A 185 20.84 19.20 -8.94
N GLN A 186 20.32 18.16 -8.29
CA GLN A 186 19.09 17.48 -8.72
C GLN A 186 17.87 18.12 -8.04
N HIS A 187 16.76 18.14 -8.76
CA HIS A 187 15.46 18.44 -8.17
C HIS A 187 15.07 17.36 -7.14
N ALA A 188 14.58 17.78 -5.99
CA ALA A 188 14.01 16.87 -4.99
C ALA A 188 12.85 16.05 -5.59
N ALA A 189 12.53 14.90 -4.99
CA ALA A 189 11.31 14.19 -5.35
C ALA A 189 10.05 15.05 -5.08
N THR A 190 8.96 14.82 -5.81
CA THR A 190 7.69 15.51 -5.48
C THR A 190 7.14 15.08 -4.12
N GLY A 191 7.37 13.83 -3.72
CA GLY A 191 6.81 13.19 -2.55
C GLY A 191 5.52 12.42 -2.84
N CYS A 192 5.34 11.28 -2.17
CA CYS A 192 4.19 10.39 -2.41
C CYS A 192 2.85 11.06 -2.09
N VAL A 193 2.81 11.89 -1.03
CA VAL A 193 1.62 12.67 -0.64
C VAL A 193 1.21 13.63 -1.76
N ALA A 194 2.17 14.35 -2.36
CA ALA A 194 1.89 15.26 -3.45
C ALA A 194 1.43 14.52 -4.71
N THR A 195 2.07 13.40 -5.03
CA THR A 195 1.73 12.59 -6.20
C THR A 195 0.33 11.98 -6.08
N ALA A 196 -0.01 11.38 -4.94
CA ALA A 196 -1.34 10.84 -4.68
C ALA A 196 -2.41 11.94 -4.80
N THR A 197 -2.17 13.09 -4.15
CA THR A 197 -3.11 14.22 -4.20
C THR A 197 -3.27 14.77 -5.62
N ALA A 198 -2.19 14.95 -6.38
CA ALA A 198 -2.23 15.47 -7.75
C ALA A 198 -2.96 14.52 -8.71
N GLN A 199 -2.85 13.20 -8.55
CA GLN A 199 -3.61 12.24 -9.36
C GLN A 199 -5.12 12.38 -9.12
N ILE A 200 -5.55 12.54 -7.86
CA ILE A 200 -6.96 12.78 -7.53
C ILE A 200 -7.40 14.14 -8.08
N MET A 201 -6.57 15.18 -7.98
CA MET A 201 -6.89 16.48 -8.56
C MET A 201 -7.05 16.42 -10.08
N LYS A 202 -6.18 15.67 -10.76
CA LYS A 202 -6.29 15.41 -12.20
C LYS A 202 -7.55 14.62 -12.55
N TYR A 203 -7.97 13.68 -11.70
CA TYR A 203 -9.21 12.95 -11.90
C TYR A 203 -10.41 13.89 -11.98
N HIS A 204 -10.47 14.91 -11.12
CA HIS A 204 -11.53 15.92 -11.14
C HIS A 204 -11.27 17.06 -12.14
N ASN A 205 -10.04 17.23 -12.63
CA ASN A 205 -9.59 18.41 -13.37
C ASN A 205 -10.00 19.72 -12.66
N TYR A 206 -9.69 19.81 -11.36
CA TYR A 206 -10.10 20.92 -10.51
C TYR A 206 -9.00 21.29 -9.49
N PRO A 207 -8.81 22.58 -9.17
CA PRO A 207 -9.56 23.76 -9.64
C PRO A 207 -9.00 24.35 -10.94
N ASN A 208 -9.78 25.18 -11.64
CA ASN A 208 -9.23 26.04 -12.70
C ASN A 208 -8.40 27.19 -12.12
N LYS A 209 -8.84 27.78 -11.01
CA LYS A 209 -8.16 28.87 -10.32
C LYS A 209 -7.83 28.46 -8.89
N GLY A 210 -6.57 28.56 -8.50
CA GLY A 210 -6.19 28.32 -7.11
C GLY A 210 -6.80 29.39 -6.18
N LEU A 211 -7.02 29.04 -4.91
CA LEU A 211 -7.79 29.86 -3.98
C LEU A 211 -6.91 30.72 -3.07
N LYS A 212 -5.87 30.13 -2.49
CA LYS A 212 -5.08 30.79 -1.44
C LYS A 212 -3.61 30.36 -1.50
N ASP A 213 -2.71 31.33 -1.43
CA ASP A 213 -1.27 31.11 -1.35
C ASP A 213 -0.88 30.31 -0.09
N TYR A 214 0.30 29.70 -0.13
CA TYR A 214 0.85 29.00 1.03
C TYR A 214 2.36 29.23 1.16
N THR A 215 2.83 29.28 2.41
CA THR A 215 4.25 29.34 2.73
C THR A 215 4.53 28.52 3.99
N TYR A 216 5.73 27.95 4.05
CA TYR A 216 6.26 27.31 5.25
C TYR A 216 7.78 27.35 5.21
N THR A 217 8.40 27.04 6.35
CA THR A 217 9.84 26.90 6.49
C THR A 217 10.19 25.41 6.58
N LEU A 218 11.16 24.95 5.80
CA LEU A 218 11.68 23.58 5.90
C LEU A 218 12.22 23.32 7.32
N SER A 219 12.11 22.08 7.78
CA SER A 219 12.67 21.65 9.06
C SER A 219 14.16 21.94 9.13
N SER A 220 14.63 22.57 10.21
CA SER A 220 16.06 22.88 10.42
C SER A 220 16.95 21.63 10.48
N ASN A 221 16.35 20.46 10.70
CA ASN A 221 17.04 19.17 10.72
C ASN A 221 17.20 18.56 9.31
N ASN A 222 16.60 19.17 8.27
CA ASN A 222 16.74 18.69 6.90
C ASN A 222 18.22 18.83 6.45
N PRO A 223 18.89 17.73 6.08
CA PRO A 223 20.32 17.76 5.78
C PRO A 223 20.63 18.26 4.35
N TYR A 224 19.62 18.34 3.47
CA TYR A 224 19.76 18.58 2.03
C TYR A 224 19.71 20.06 1.63
N PHE A 225 19.30 20.95 2.54
CA PHE A 225 19.16 22.40 2.29
C PHE A 225 19.90 23.25 3.33
N ASN A 226 20.33 24.45 2.91
CA ASN A 226 20.82 25.47 3.83
C ASN A 226 19.64 26.12 4.56
N HIS A 227 19.83 26.46 5.83
CA HIS A 227 18.76 26.97 6.70
C HIS A 227 18.99 28.42 7.15
N PRO A 228 17.93 29.23 7.34
CA PRO A 228 16.52 28.88 7.12
C PRO A 228 16.16 28.81 5.62
N LYS A 229 15.24 27.90 5.26
CA LYS A 229 14.72 27.77 3.89
C LYS A 229 13.20 27.92 3.90
N ASN A 230 12.72 29.05 3.38
CA ASN A 230 11.29 29.30 3.20
C ASN A 230 10.89 28.93 1.77
N LEU A 231 9.77 28.22 1.63
CA LEU A 231 9.15 27.94 0.34
C LEU A 231 7.79 28.61 0.26
N PHE A 232 7.42 29.05 -0.93
CA PHE A 232 6.20 29.81 -1.19
C PHE A 232 5.60 29.36 -2.51
N ALA A 233 4.28 29.13 -2.49
CA ALA A 233 3.48 28.84 -3.67
C ALA A 233 2.39 29.92 -3.81
N ALA A 234 2.44 30.68 -4.91
CA ALA A 234 1.46 31.72 -5.25
C ALA A 234 0.17 31.13 -5.82
N ILE A 235 -0.41 30.14 -5.11
CA ILE A 235 -1.55 29.33 -5.57
C ILE A 235 -2.75 30.20 -5.95
N SER A 236 -3.03 31.30 -5.24
CA SER A 236 -4.15 32.21 -5.51
C SER A 236 -4.08 32.89 -6.90
N THR A 237 -2.90 32.89 -7.52
CA THR A 237 -2.66 33.47 -8.84
C THR A 237 -2.72 32.43 -9.97
N ARG A 238 -2.79 31.13 -9.63
CA ARG A 238 -2.73 30.04 -10.61
C ARG A 238 -3.98 29.96 -11.47
N GLN A 239 -3.75 29.62 -12.74
CA GLN A 239 -4.76 29.21 -13.70
C GLN A 239 -4.37 27.83 -14.24
N TYR A 240 -4.78 26.77 -13.53
CA TYR A 240 -4.43 25.40 -13.90
C TYR A 240 -5.13 25.02 -15.20
N ASN A 241 -4.35 24.95 -16.28
CA ASN A 241 -4.82 24.46 -17.56
C ASN A 241 -4.77 22.94 -17.59
N TRP A 242 -5.88 22.29 -17.23
CA TRP A 242 -6.00 20.83 -17.18
C TRP A 242 -5.83 20.12 -18.53
N ASN A 243 -5.83 20.85 -19.65
CA ASN A 243 -5.46 20.28 -20.96
C ASN A 243 -3.93 20.15 -21.11
N ASN A 244 -3.15 21.00 -20.44
CA ASN A 244 -1.70 20.93 -20.42
C ASN A 244 -1.18 20.02 -19.30
N ILE A 245 -1.95 19.88 -18.21
CA ILE A 245 -1.71 18.88 -17.16
C ILE A 245 -2.24 17.54 -17.68
N LEU A 246 -1.41 16.79 -18.40
CA LEU A 246 -1.79 15.51 -19.00
C LEU A 246 -2.03 14.44 -17.92
N PRO A 247 -2.79 13.38 -18.22
CA PRO A 247 -3.01 12.29 -17.26
C PRO A 247 -1.76 11.43 -17.03
N THR A 248 -0.80 11.42 -17.95
CA THR A 248 0.52 10.78 -17.77
C THR A 248 1.57 11.41 -18.68
N TYR A 249 2.85 11.12 -18.41
CA TYR A 249 4.01 11.68 -19.11
C TYR A 249 5.04 10.59 -19.43
N SER A 250 5.44 10.55 -20.71
CA SER A 250 6.44 9.64 -21.26
C SER A 250 7.84 10.29 -21.39
N GLY A 251 7.93 11.61 -21.16
CA GLY A 251 9.13 12.42 -21.35
C GLY A 251 9.21 13.11 -22.71
N ARG A 252 8.30 12.81 -23.66
CA ARG A 252 8.26 13.41 -25.02
C ARG A 252 7.37 14.64 -25.11
N GLU A 253 6.69 14.98 -24.02
CA GLU A 253 5.77 16.11 -23.96
C GLU A 253 6.50 17.45 -24.12
N SER A 254 5.77 18.46 -24.58
CA SER A 254 6.27 19.82 -24.71
C SER A 254 6.67 20.41 -23.36
N ASN A 255 7.53 21.44 -23.38
CA ASN A 255 7.88 22.18 -22.17
C ASN A 255 6.64 22.76 -21.46
N VAL A 256 5.63 23.20 -22.22
CA VAL A 256 4.36 23.71 -21.66
C VAL A 256 3.65 22.64 -20.84
N GLN A 257 3.53 21.42 -21.37
CA GLN A 257 2.88 20.30 -20.67
C GLN A 257 3.68 19.84 -19.45
N LYS A 258 5.01 19.77 -19.57
CA LYS A 258 5.89 19.39 -18.47
C LYS A 258 5.83 20.42 -17.34
N MET A 259 5.97 21.70 -17.65
CA MET A 259 5.87 22.77 -16.66
C MET A 259 4.50 22.78 -15.97
N ALA A 260 3.41 22.50 -16.69
CA ALA A 260 2.07 22.47 -16.12
C ALA A 260 1.93 21.40 -15.00
N ILE A 261 2.44 20.18 -15.21
CA ILE A 261 2.41 19.16 -14.15
C ILE A 261 3.42 19.44 -13.04
N SER A 262 4.61 19.96 -13.37
CA SER A 262 5.60 20.30 -12.36
C SER A 262 5.14 21.43 -11.45
N GLU A 263 4.38 22.40 -11.98
CA GLU A 263 3.81 23.50 -11.21
C GLU A 263 2.74 22.99 -10.25
N LEU A 264 1.81 22.15 -10.74
CA LEU A 264 0.82 21.49 -9.88
C LEU A 264 1.51 20.69 -8.76
N MET A 265 2.52 19.90 -9.08
CA MET A 265 3.24 19.07 -8.10
C MET A 265 3.98 19.91 -7.06
N ALA A 266 4.63 21.01 -7.48
CA ALA A 266 5.33 21.92 -6.56
C ALA A 266 4.34 22.64 -5.64
N ASP A 267 3.23 23.15 -6.18
CA ASP A 267 2.19 23.83 -5.40
C ASP A 267 1.56 22.89 -4.36
N VAL A 268 1.21 21.66 -4.78
CA VAL A 268 0.67 20.64 -3.88
C VAL A 268 1.69 20.30 -2.80
N GLY A 269 2.95 20.04 -3.16
CA GLY A 269 4.00 19.73 -2.18
C GLY A 269 4.22 20.85 -1.15
N ILE A 270 4.27 22.10 -1.59
CA ILE A 270 4.38 23.26 -0.68
C ILE A 270 3.15 23.37 0.21
N SER A 271 1.95 23.17 -0.32
CA SER A 271 0.69 23.25 0.45
C SER A 271 0.59 22.24 1.59
N VAL A 272 1.40 21.17 1.55
CA VAL A 272 1.44 20.12 2.57
C VAL A 272 2.74 20.06 3.38
N ASP A 273 3.51 21.16 3.38
CA ASP A 273 4.73 21.30 4.18
C ASP A 273 5.76 20.19 3.88
N MET A 274 5.99 19.89 2.60
CA MET A 274 6.86 18.79 2.17
C MET A 274 8.31 18.93 2.70
N ASP A 275 8.83 17.92 3.37
CA ASP A 275 10.24 17.84 3.71
C ASP A 275 11.02 17.30 2.50
N TYR A 276 11.47 18.21 1.64
CA TYR A 276 12.09 17.89 0.36
C TYR A 276 13.46 17.21 0.51
N GLY A 277 13.82 16.36 -0.46
CA GLY A 277 15.09 15.64 -0.50
C GLY A 277 15.12 14.63 -1.67
N PRO A 278 16.10 13.69 -1.69
CA PRO A 278 16.13 12.58 -2.65
C PRO A 278 14.84 11.74 -2.61
N SER A 279 14.29 11.57 -1.41
CA SER A 279 12.89 11.24 -1.15
C SER A 279 12.25 12.43 -0.42
N SER A 280 10.92 12.55 -0.42
CA SER A 280 10.25 13.70 0.18
C SER A 280 9.00 13.28 0.96
N GLY A 281 8.91 13.74 2.21
CA GLY A 281 7.90 13.32 3.18
C GLY A 281 6.98 14.46 3.61
N SER A 282 5.76 14.14 4.03
CA SER A 282 4.81 15.10 4.61
C SER A 282 3.99 14.39 5.69
N ALA A 283 3.37 15.16 6.59
CA ALA A 283 2.41 14.63 7.56
C ALA A 283 1.18 13.98 6.87
N GLY A 284 0.91 14.33 5.61
CA GLY A 284 -0.08 13.63 4.79
C GLY A 284 -1.52 14.06 5.09
N SER A 285 -2.40 13.14 5.48
CA SER A 285 -3.88 13.31 5.53
C SER A 285 -4.35 14.65 6.11
N SER A 286 -3.79 15.06 7.26
CA SER A 286 -4.17 16.31 7.94
C SER A 286 -3.81 17.57 7.14
N ARG A 287 -2.69 17.52 6.41
CA ARG A 287 -2.26 18.58 5.49
C ARG A 287 -3.08 18.55 4.20
N VAL A 288 -3.28 17.35 3.64
CA VAL A 288 -4.00 17.15 2.36
C VAL A 288 -5.44 17.64 2.44
N GLN A 289 -6.20 17.23 3.47
CA GLN A 289 -7.59 17.71 3.63
C GLN A 289 -7.64 19.24 3.73
N ARG A 290 -6.64 19.87 4.37
CA ARG A 290 -6.61 21.31 4.60
C ARG A 290 -6.28 22.03 3.31
N ALA A 291 -5.22 21.59 2.63
CA ALA A 291 -4.79 22.13 1.36
C ALA A 291 -5.89 22.06 0.28
N LEU A 292 -6.54 20.90 0.14
CA LEU A 292 -7.64 20.73 -0.82
C LEU A 292 -8.75 21.77 -0.59
N LYS A 293 -9.19 21.99 0.65
CA LYS A 293 -10.24 22.97 0.97
C LYS A 293 -9.77 24.42 0.87
N GLU A 294 -8.68 24.76 1.54
CA GLU A 294 -8.26 26.15 1.76
C GLU A 294 -7.46 26.72 0.60
N ASN A 295 -6.60 25.91 -0.02
CA ASN A 295 -5.67 26.36 -1.07
C ASN A 295 -6.22 26.07 -2.47
N PHE A 296 -6.90 24.93 -2.64
CA PHE A 296 -7.42 24.48 -3.93
C PHE A 296 -8.95 24.54 -4.06
N GLY A 297 -9.66 25.02 -3.03
CA GLY A 297 -11.10 25.31 -3.11
C GLY A 297 -12.00 24.10 -3.33
N TYR A 298 -11.59 22.90 -2.94
CA TYR A 298 -12.45 21.70 -2.95
C TYR A 298 -13.60 21.81 -1.94
N ASN A 299 -14.59 20.95 -2.13
CA ASN A 299 -15.79 20.90 -1.30
C ASN A 299 -15.48 20.75 0.20
N GLN A 300 -16.36 21.31 1.04
CA GLN A 300 -16.28 21.17 2.50
C GLN A 300 -16.46 19.72 2.97
N SER A 301 -16.99 18.82 2.12
CA SER A 301 -17.02 17.38 2.39
C SER A 301 -15.65 16.75 2.52
N VAL A 302 -14.57 17.40 2.06
CA VAL A 302 -13.21 16.91 2.23
C VAL A 302 -12.86 16.85 3.71
N HIS A 303 -12.60 15.65 4.23
CA HIS A 303 -12.18 15.44 5.61
C HIS A 303 -11.30 14.21 5.76
N GLN A 304 -10.46 14.24 6.80
CA GLN A 304 -9.67 13.08 7.21
C GLN A 304 -10.54 12.12 8.03
N ILE A 305 -10.33 10.83 7.81
CA ILE A 305 -10.83 9.74 8.67
C ILE A 305 -9.64 8.86 9.08
N ASN A 306 -9.60 8.38 10.32
CA ASN A 306 -8.52 7.51 10.80
C ASN A 306 -9.02 6.08 10.96
N ARG A 307 -8.21 5.10 10.57
CA ARG A 307 -8.56 3.68 10.66
C ARG A 307 -8.90 3.25 12.08
N SER A 308 -8.28 3.85 13.09
CA SER A 308 -8.52 3.59 14.52
C SER A 308 -9.94 3.88 14.98
N ASP A 309 -10.67 4.74 14.26
CA ASP A 309 -11.96 5.27 14.70
C ASP A 309 -13.13 4.38 14.22
N PHE A 310 -12.84 3.32 13.47
CA PHE A 310 -13.82 2.48 12.80
C PHE A 310 -13.57 0.98 13.03
N SER A 311 -14.66 0.20 13.03
CA SER A 311 -14.55 -1.24 12.80
C SER A 311 -13.99 -1.51 11.39
N LYS A 312 -13.51 -2.73 11.12
CA LYS A 312 -13.06 -3.09 9.76
C LYS A 312 -14.17 -2.88 8.73
N GLN A 313 -15.38 -3.33 9.04
CA GLN A 313 -16.52 -3.23 8.14
C GLN A 313 -16.93 -1.77 7.91
N ASP A 314 -16.97 -0.94 8.95
CA ASP A 314 -17.33 0.47 8.80
C ASP A 314 -16.26 1.24 8.02
N TRP A 315 -14.98 0.92 8.24
CA TRP A 315 -13.87 1.50 7.49
C TRP A 315 -13.96 1.17 5.98
N GLU A 316 -14.14 -0.11 5.65
CA GLU A 316 -14.31 -0.57 4.27
C GLU A 316 -15.57 0.06 3.64
N SER A 317 -16.68 0.14 4.39
CA SER A 317 -17.92 0.78 3.92
C SER A 317 -17.75 2.27 3.59
N GLN A 318 -16.91 2.99 4.34
CA GLN A 318 -16.60 4.39 4.05
C GLN A 318 -15.85 4.52 2.72
N ILE A 319 -14.90 3.64 2.42
CA ILE A 319 -14.16 3.64 1.16
C ILE A 319 -15.08 3.24 0.00
N ASP A 320 -15.87 2.18 0.17
CA ASP A 320 -16.82 1.69 -0.85
C ASP A 320 -17.82 2.78 -1.24
N LYS A 321 -18.28 3.56 -0.25
CA LYS A 321 -19.19 4.69 -0.48
C LYS A 321 -18.57 5.77 -1.36
N GLU A 322 -17.29 6.07 -1.19
CA GLU A 322 -16.58 7.04 -2.04
C GLU A 322 -16.40 6.50 -3.46
N LEU A 323 -15.97 5.24 -3.59
CA LEU A 323 -15.81 4.60 -4.90
C LEU A 323 -17.13 4.50 -5.67
N SER A 324 -18.25 4.25 -4.98
CA SER A 324 -19.59 4.24 -5.59
C SER A 324 -20.02 5.59 -6.16
N GLN A 325 -19.41 6.69 -5.68
CA GLN A 325 -19.63 8.06 -6.17
C GLN A 325 -18.59 8.48 -7.21
N ASN A 326 -17.75 7.55 -7.69
CA ASN A 326 -16.62 7.84 -8.56
C ASN A 326 -15.63 8.86 -7.94
N GLN A 327 -15.39 8.75 -6.63
CA GLN A 327 -14.45 9.60 -5.90
C GLN A 327 -13.25 8.75 -5.46
N PRO A 328 -12.07 8.90 -6.12
CA PRO A 328 -10.84 8.28 -5.64
C PRO A 328 -10.49 8.77 -4.22
N VAL A 329 -10.01 7.86 -3.39
CA VAL A 329 -9.70 8.11 -1.98
C VAL A 329 -8.21 8.29 -1.81
N TYR A 330 -7.79 9.43 -1.24
CA TYR A 330 -6.42 9.56 -0.74
C TYR A 330 -6.27 8.64 0.47
N TYR A 331 -5.22 7.84 0.49
CA TYR A 331 -4.95 6.92 1.59
C TYR A 331 -3.49 7.00 2.00
N GLN A 332 -3.21 6.76 3.28
CA GLN A 332 -1.85 6.58 3.75
C GLN A 332 -1.75 5.56 4.89
N GLY A 333 -0.57 4.95 5.01
CA GLY A 333 -0.04 4.41 6.26
C GLY A 333 1.04 5.33 6.82
N VAL A 334 1.45 5.13 8.07
CA VAL A 334 2.67 5.75 8.61
C VAL A 334 3.60 4.63 9.04
N GLY A 335 4.80 4.63 8.47
CA GLY A 335 5.90 3.74 8.84
C GLY A 335 6.89 4.43 9.77
N LYS A 336 8.03 3.77 10.05
CA LYS A 336 9.08 4.29 10.94
C LYS A 336 9.76 5.58 10.43
N VAL A 337 9.65 5.89 9.14
CA VAL A 337 10.34 7.01 8.46
C VAL A 337 9.41 8.05 7.84
N GLY A 338 8.11 8.02 8.16
CA GLY A 338 7.13 9.02 7.70
C GLY A 338 5.83 8.43 7.14
N GLY A 339 4.97 9.30 6.62
CA GLY A 339 3.71 8.92 5.95
C GLY A 339 3.96 8.38 4.54
N HIS A 340 3.30 7.28 4.20
CA HIS A 340 3.32 6.62 2.90
C HIS A 340 1.94 6.71 2.28
N ALA A 341 1.81 7.55 1.25
CA ALA A 341 0.53 7.82 0.61
C ALA A 341 0.39 7.15 -0.75
N PHE A 342 -0.85 6.85 -1.11
CA PHE A 342 -1.28 6.25 -2.36
C PHE A 342 -2.77 6.57 -2.59
N VAL A 343 -3.33 6.15 -3.73
CA VAL A 343 -4.74 6.35 -4.04
C VAL A 343 -5.46 5.01 -4.08
N ILE A 344 -6.58 4.90 -3.38
CA ILE A 344 -7.55 3.82 -3.58
C ILE A 344 -8.60 4.31 -4.55
N ASP A 345 -8.79 3.60 -5.67
CA ASP A 345 -9.63 4.08 -6.77
C ASP A 345 -10.43 2.96 -7.45
N GLY A 346 -10.54 1.80 -6.82
CA GLY A 346 -11.37 0.70 -7.32
C GLY A 346 -11.54 -0.40 -6.27
N ALA A 347 -12.44 -1.33 -6.55
CA ALA A 347 -12.70 -2.51 -5.72
C ALA A 347 -13.15 -3.69 -6.59
N ASP A 348 -12.70 -4.91 -6.27
CA ASP A 348 -13.01 -6.11 -7.06
C ASP A 348 -14.25 -6.87 -6.57
N GLY A 349 -14.92 -6.36 -5.54
CA GLY A 349 -16.08 -6.96 -4.88
C GLY A 349 -15.75 -8.10 -3.91
N ARG A 350 -14.49 -8.54 -3.84
CA ARG A 350 -14.01 -9.69 -3.04
C ARG A 350 -13.09 -9.24 -1.89
N ASN A 351 -13.29 -8.02 -1.41
CA ASN A 351 -12.50 -7.33 -0.38
C ASN A 351 -11.05 -7.03 -0.80
N PHE A 352 -10.83 -6.76 -2.10
CA PHE A 352 -9.61 -6.13 -2.59
C PHE A 352 -9.94 -4.76 -3.19
N TYR A 353 -9.05 -3.81 -2.91
CA TYR A 353 -9.09 -2.45 -3.40
C TYR A 353 -7.99 -2.23 -4.42
N HIS A 354 -8.32 -1.56 -5.52
CA HIS A 354 -7.32 -1.12 -6.47
C HIS A 354 -6.51 0.02 -5.86
N VAL A 355 -5.18 -0.07 -5.95
CA VAL A 355 -4.24 0.89 -5.43
C VAL A 355 -3.35 1.40 -6.56
N ASN A 356 -3.30 2.72 -6.71
CA ASN A 356 -2.28 3.41 -7.48
C ASN A 356 -1.23 3.99 -6.52
N TRP A 357 0.01 3.53 -6.65
CA TRP A 357 1.11 3.86 -5.73
C TRP A 357 1.83 5.16 -6.04
N GLY A 358 1.52 5.83 -7.16
CA GLY A 358 2.23 7.02 -7.60
C GLY A 358 3.65 6.75 -8.12
N TRP A 359 3.86 5.58 -8.73
CA TRP A 359 5.12 5.17 -9.35
C TRP A 359 4.98 4.87 -10.84
N GLY A 360 4.06 5.56 -11.52
CA GLY A 360 3.84 5.42 -12.96
C GLY A 360 3.31 4.05 -13.39
N GLY A 361 2.57 3.36 -12.53
CA GLY A 361 1.93 2.05 -12.83
C GLY A 361 2.65 0.83 -12.25
N VAL A 362 3.89 0.97 -11.77
CA VAL A 362 4.62 -0.16 -11.18
C VAL A 362 3.95 -0.57 -9.86
N SER A 363 3.66 -1.87 -9.73
CA SER A 363 2.96 -2.50 -8.60
C SER A 363 1.49 -2.10 -8.40
N ASP A 364 0.91 -1.30 -9.30
CA ASP A 364 -0.51 -0.97 -9.25
C ASP A 364 -1.35 -2.25 -9.41
N GLY A 365 -2.43 -2.36 -8.63
CA GLY A 365 -3.22 -3.59 -8.58
C GLY A 365 -4.17 -3.63 -7.40
N PHE A 366 -4.76 -4.80 -7.18
CA PHE A 366 -5.76 -5.06 -6.14
C PHE A 366 -5.09 -5.60 -4.87
N PHE A 367 -5.29 -4.95 -3.74
CA PHE A 367 -4.72 -5.31 -2.43
C PHE A 367 -5.82 -5.37 -1.37
N ARG A 368 -5.66 -6.24 -0.37
CA ARG A 368 -6.43 -6.11 0.87
C ARG A 368 -5.95 -4.87 1.64
N LEU A 369 -6.77 -4.33 2.55
CA LEU A 369 -6.32 -3.25 3.45
C LEU A 369 -5.54 -3.76 4.66
N ASP A 370 -5.70 -5.05 4.97
CA ASP A 370 -5.01 -5.78 6.04
C ASP A 370 -4.81 -7.26 5.65
N ALA A 371 -3.88 -7.92 6.33
CA ALA A 371 -3.62 -9.36 6.29
C ALA A 371 -4.05 -10.06 7.59
N LEU A 372 -4.89 -9.41 8.42
CA LEU A 372 -5.35 -9.92 9.72
C LEU A 372 -6.40 -11.03 9.57
N ASN A 373 -6.45 -11.94 10.56
CA ASN A 373 -7.49 -12.97 10.66
C ASN A 373 -8.59 -12.56 11.67
N PRO A 374 -9.76 -12.09 11.20
CA PRO A 374 -10.78 -11.50 12.06
C PRO A 374 -11.56 -12.54 12.89
N SER A 375 -11.60 -13.83 12.51
CA SER A 375 -12.49 -14.82 13.13
C SER A 375 -12.08 -15.26 14.54
N ALA A 376 -10.81 -15.07 14.92
CA ALA A 376 -10.31 -15.40 16.25
C ALA A 376 -10.01 -14.16 17.11
N LEU A 377 -9.99 -12.98 16.48
CA LEU A 377 -9.62 -11.71 17.10
C LEU A 377 -10.85 -10.90 17.57
N GLY A 378 -12.07 -11.29 17.19
CA GLY A 378 -13.30 -10.56 17.55
C GLY A 378 -13.46 -9.26 16.75
N THR A 379 -14.67 -8.71 16.71
CA THR A 379 -14.98 -7.47 16.00
C THR A 379 -14.18 -6.31 16.59
N GLY A 380 -13.06 -5.96 15.95
CA GLY A 380 -12.12 -4.94 16.41
C GLY A 380 -10.92 -5.45 17.22
N GLY A 381 -10.75 -6.75 17.46
CA GLY A 381 -9.75 -7.25 18.40
C GLY A 381 -8.50 -7.87 17.78
N GLY A 382 -7.97 -7.25 16.71
CA GLY A 382 -6.52 -7.31 16.55
C GLY A 382 -5.88 -6.56 17.71
N ALA A 383 -5.56 -7.26 18.80
CA ALA A 383 -4.79 -6.73 19.92
C ALA A 383 -3.34 -6.51 19.48
N GLY A 384 -3.10 -5.48 18.66
CA GLY A 384 -1.78 -5.13 18.17
C GLY A 384 -1.86 -3.94 17.21
N GLY A 385 -1.19 -2.84 17.55
CA GLY A 385 -1.20 -1.54 16.89
C GLY A 385 -0.67 -1.47 15.45
N PHE A 386 -0.99 -2.44 14.59
CA PHE A 386 -0.51 -2.51 13.20
C PHE A 386 -1.37 -1.74 12.19
N ASN A 387 -2.50 -1.20 12.64
CA ASN A 387 -3.33 -0.23 11.91
C ASN A 387 -3.17 1.20 12.48
N GLY A 388 -2.25 1.38 13.43
CA GLY A 388 -2.19 2.53 14.35
C GLY A 388 -2.01 3.91 13.71
N TYR A 389 -1.71 3.96 12.41
CA TYR A 389 -1.56 5.22 11.70
C TYR A 389 -2.04 5.16 10.24
N GLN A 390 -2.94 4.22 9.92
CA GLN A 390 -3.66 4.29 8.65
C GLN A 390 -4.71 5.41 8.73
N SER A 391 -4.76 6.25 7.71
CA SER A 391 -5.77 7.29 7.57
C SER A 391 -6.05 7.57 6.10
N ALA A 392 -7.20 8.17 5.82
CA ALA A 392 -7.62 8.53 4.49
C ALA A 392 -8.18 9.96 4.48
N VAL A 393 -8.21 10.57 3.30
CA VAL A 393 -8.99 11.78 3.05
C VAL A 393 -10.08 11.42 2.05
N VAL A 394 -11.32 11.58 2.49
CA VAL A 394 -12.54 11.22 1.76
C VAL A 394 -13.39 12.47 1.49
N GLY A 395 -14.45 12.31 0.69
CA GLY A 395 -15.32 13.41 0.27
C GLY A 395 -14.63 14.37 -0.70
N ILE A 396 -13.59 13.90 -1.41
CA ILE A 396 -12.82 14.69 -2.37
C ILE A 396 -13.63 14.86 -3.65
N LYS A 397 -14.09 16.10 -3.85
CA LYS A 397 -14.77 16.57 -5.05
C LYS A 397 -14.70 18.10 -5.13
N PRO A 398 -14.87 18.70 -6.33
CA PRO A 398 -14.97 20.15 -6.49
C PRO A 398 -15.98 20.82 -5.55
#